data_AF-A0A7W1PVN2-F1
#
_entry.id   AF-A0A7W1PVN2-F1
#
_cell.length_a   1.000
_cell.length_b   1.000
_cell.length_c   1.000
_cell.angle_alpha   90.00
_cell.angle_beta   90.00
_cell.angle_gamma   90.00
#
_symmetry.space_group_name_H-M   'P 1'
#
loop_
_entity.id
_entity.type
_entity.pdbx_description
1 polymer ?
#
loop_
_entity_poly.entity_id
_entity_poly.type
_entity_poly.pdbx_seq_one_letter_code
_entity_poly.pdbx_strand_id
1 'polypeptide(L)'
;MRTLISFTILVIAIFAVSCKQEHTPIKNIYEVEQHYSKQEKDSLLTDLITYIYKKPKGADYETRFEPKYRNWFVQALPLFEFSYYHISEDSTHYYYVIRPARSPKGNTRGVGGKYNLDKNGQITDFEEIFNTPILPVEQLKGRGKHLFEEMIRNNNVEIYAGNPDYIEWPDDRLKYDKEKNEWRYDVVGQTEVDL
;
A
#
# COMPACT_ATOMS: atom_id res chain seq x y z
N MET A 1 -83.34 26.81 1.12
CA MET A 1 -82.67 27.54 2.22
C MET A 1 -82.40 26.55 3.34
N ARG A 2 -81.15 26.09 3.46
CA ARG A 2 -80.57 25.42 4.63
C ARG A 2 -79.09 25.16 4.33
N THR A 3 -78.26 26.06 4.84
CA THR A 3 -76.82 25.92 5.10
C THR A 3 -76.55 24.80 6.10
N LEU A 4 -75.26 24.41 6.23
CA LEU A 4 -74.57 23.48 7.17
C LEU A 4 -73.90 22.32 6.41
N ILE A 5 -72.64 21.92 6.58
CA ILE A 5 -71.56 22.21 7.53
C ILE A 5 -70.24 22.00 6.78
N SER A 6 -69.29 22.91 6.99
CA SER A 6 -67.90 22.78 6.58
C SER A 6 -67.23 21.65 7.38
N PHE A 7 -66.81 20.58 6.72
CA PHE A 7 -65.98 19.54 7.35
C PHE A 7 -64.51 19.80 7.02
N THR A 8 -63.80 20.29 8.02
CA THR A 8 -62.35 20.33 8.13
C THR A 8 -61.79 18.91 8.04
N ILE A 9 -60.98 18.62 7.01
CA ILE A 9 -59.97 17.55 7.09
C ILE A 9 -58.64 18.15 6.62
N LEU A 10 -57.94 18.68 7.61
CA LEU A 10 -56.52 18.98 7.65
C LEU A 10 -55.75 17.67 7.50
N VAL A 11 -55.28 17.35 6.29
CA VAL A 11 -54.49 16.13 6.04
C VAL A 11 -53.25 16.50 5.21
N ILE A 12 -52.14 16.57 5.96
CA ILE A 12 -50.85 16.00 5.57
C ILE A 12 -50.09 16.77 4.47
N ALA A 13 -49.57 17.94 4.86
CA ALA A 13 -48.26 18.38 4.37
C ALA A 13 -47.20 17.67 5.23
N ILE A 14 -46.93 16.39 4.94
CA ILE A 14 -45.73 15.72 5.44
C ILE A 14 -44.57 16.45 4.77
N PHE A 15 -43.92 17.26 5.59
CA PHE A 15 -42.59 17.77 5.40
C PHE A 15 -41.69 16.65 4.87
N ALA A 16 -41.41 16.70 3.56
CA ALA A 16 -40.24 16.06 2.99
C ALA A 16 -39.00 16.82 3.49
N VAL A 17 -38.71 16.73 4.79
CA VAL A 17 -37.34 16.88 5.28
C VAL A 17 -36.64 15.60 4.85
N SER A 18 -36.29 15.55 3.57
CA SER A 18 -35.21 14.69 3.12
C SER A 18 -33.97 15.25 3.80
N CYS A 19 -33.62 14.68 4.96
CA CYS A 19 -32.27 14.74 5.46
C CYS A 19 -31.40 14.18 4.34
N LYS A 20 -30.84 15.08 3.51
CA LYS A 20 -29.59 14.79 2.81
C LYS A 20 -28.61 14.48 3.92
N GLN A 21 -28.46 13.20 4.22
CA GLN A 21 -27.34 12.73 5.00
C GLN A 21 -26.12 13.13 4.18
N GLU A 22 -25.51 14.26 4.55
CA GLU A 22 -24.21 14.64 4.04
C GLU A 22 -23.32 13.44 4.31
N HIS A 23 -22.96 12.76 3.24
CA HIS A 23 -21.99 11.69 3.26
C HIS A 23 -20.67 12.39 3.57
N THR A 24 -20.39 12.64 4.85
CA THR A 24 -19.06 13.06 5.27
C THR A 24 -18.17 11.89 4.90
N PRO A 25 -17.25 12.03 3.92
CA PRO A 25 -16.36 10.94 3.58
C PRO A 25 -15.61 10.57 4.85
N ILE A 26 -15.65 9.28 5.22
CA ILE A 26 -14.87 8.77 6.34
C ILE A 26 -13.41 9.13 6.04
N LYS A 27 -12.85 10.06 6.83
CA LYS A 27 -11.46 10.48 6.67
C LYS A 27 -10.58 9.24 6.78
N ASN A 28 -9.92 8.87 5.69
CA ASN A 28 -8.99 7.77 5.71
C ASN A 28 -7.78 8.19 6.57
N ILE A 29 -7.63 7.57 7.75
CA ILE A 29 -6.57 7.92 8.70
C ILE A 29 -5.17 7.52 8.23
N TYR A 30 -5.06 6.80 7.11
CA TYR A 30 -3.79 6.31 6.57
C TYR A 30 -3.32 7.07 5.32
N GLU A 31 -3.72 8.33 5.18
CA GLU A 31 -3.25 9.17 4.07
C GLU A 31 -1.87 9.76 4.38
N VAL A 32 -0.90 9.54 3.48
CA VAL A 32 0.48 10.05 3.61
C VAL A 32 0.54 11.59 3.65
N GLU A 33 -0.43 12.25 3.01
CA GLU A 33 -0.63 13.69 3.01
C GLU A 33 -0.91 14.28 4.41
N GLN A 34 -1.23 13.45 5.40
CA GLN A 34 -1.34 13.90 6.80
C GLN A 34 0.01 14.18 7.44
N HIS A 35 1.11 13.68 6.85
CA HIS A 35 2.46 13.77 7.38
C HIS A 35 3.42 14.53 6.47
N TYR A 36 3.18 14.51 5.16
CA TYR A 36 4.10 15.06 4.16
C TYR A 36 3.38 15.95 3.16
N SER A 37 4.07 17.02 2.74
CA SER A 37 3.70 17.75 1.53
C SER A 37 3.79 16.85 0.30
N LYS A 38 3.21 17.29 -0.82
CA LYS A 38 3.31 16.56 -2.09
C LYS A 38 4.76 16.29 -2.50
N GLN A 39 5.66 17.27 -2.33
CA GLN A 39 7.06 17.12 -2.72
C GLN A 39 7.79 16.10 -1.83
N GLU A 40 7.54 16.14 -0.53
CA GLU A 40 8.10 15.17 0.43
C GLU A 40 7.56 13.77 0.17
N LYS A 41 6.26 13.64 -0.08
CA LYS A 41 5.62 12.38 -0.50
C LYS A 41 6.25 11.82 -1.77
N ASP A 42 6.41 12.63 -2.82
CA ASP A 42 7.00 12.20 -4.08
C ASP A 42 8.46 11.77 -3.89
N SER A 43 9.21 12.48 -3.03
CA SER A 43 10.58 12.09 -2.66
C SER A 43 10.61 10.75 -1.95
N LEU A 44 9.82 10.60 -0.88
CA LEU A 44 9.74 9.38 -0.08
C LEU A 44 9.29 8.18 -0.91
N LEU A 45 8.26 8.35 -1.75
CA LEU A 45 7.80 7.30 -2.65
C LEU A 45 8.90 6.89 -3.62
N THR A 46 9.70 7.82 -4.13
CA THR A 46 10.81 7.44 -5.01
C THR A 46 11.89 6.64 -4.27
N ASP A 47 12.15 6.98 -3.01
CA ASP A 47 13.09 6.23 -2.20
C ASP A 47 12.55 4.80 -1.96
N LEU A 48 11.27 4.67 -1.61
CA LEU A 48 10.60 3.36 -1.53
C LEU A 48 10.68 2.58 -2.85
N ILE A 49 10.41 3.20 -3.99
CA ILE A 49 10.51 2.59 -5.33
C ILE A 49 11.90 1.97 -5.56
N THR A 50 12.97 2.57 -5.01
CA THR A 50 14.34 2.02 -5.12
C THR A 50 14.45 0.64 -4.47
N TYR A 51 13.74 0.43 -3.35
CA TYR A 51 13.65 -0.85 -2.66
C TYR A 51 12.70 -1.82 -3.35
N ILE A 52 11.50 -1.34 -3.72
CA ILE A 52 10.36 -2.19 -4.15
C ILE A 52 10.18 -2.29 -5.67
N TYR A 53 11.12 -1.87 -6.50
CA TYR A 53 10.96 -2.00 -7.96
C TYR A 53 12.11 -2.75 -8.61
N LYS A 54 11.96 -3.03 -9.90
CA LYS A 54 13.04 -3.62 -10.68
C LYS A 54 14.23 -2.64 -10.70
N LYS A 55 15.43 -3.20 -10.67
CA LYS A 55 16.67 -2.44 -10.78
C LYS A 55 16.83 -1.84 -12.17
N PRO A 56 17.44 -0.64 -12.31
CA PRO A 56 17.84 -0.11 -13.60
C PRO A 56 18.91 -1.01 -14.25
N LYS A 57 19.06 -0.89 -15.57
CA LYS A 57 20.06 -1.66 -16.31
C LYS A 57 21.47 -1.34 -15.78
N GLY A 58 22.24 -2.38 -15.45
CA GLY A 58 23.61 -2.25 -14.95
C GLY A 58 23.71 -1.99 -13.44
N ALA A 59 22.60 -1.95 -12.71
CA ALA A 59 22.61 -1.96 -11.25
C ALA A 59 22.39 -3.37 -10.69
N ASP A 60 22.97 -3.62 -9.52
CA ASP A 60 22.74 -4.76 -8.64
C ASP A 60 22.02 -4.32 -7.35
N TYR A 61 21.96 -5.19 -6.35
CA TYR A 61 21.23 -4.92 -5.11
C TYR A 61 21.88 -3.83 -4.23
N GLU A 62 23.19 -3.58 -4.40
CA GLU A 62 23.96 -2.56 -3.66
C GLU A 62 23.98 -1.24 -4.42
N THR A 63 24.35 -1.30 -5.71
CA THR A 63 24.59 -0.12 -6.56
C THR A 63 23.31 0.59 -6.97
N ARG A 64 22.12 -0.03 -6.85
CA ARG A 64 20.83 0.62 -7.19
C ARG A 64 20.54 1.88 -6.38
N PHE A 65 21.14 2.03 -5.20
CA PHE A 65 20.97 3.20 -4.34
C PHE A 65 21.91 4.36 -4.70
N GLU A 66 22.82 4.16 -5.68
CA GLU A 66 23.72 5.23 -6.11
C GLU A 66 22.96 6.41 -6.75
N PRO A 67 23.39 7.65 -6.50
CA PRO A 67 22.71 8.85 -7.00
C PRO A 67 22.47 8.87 -8.53
N LYS A 68 23.35 8.22 -9.31
CA LYS A 68 23.24 8.14 -10.77
C LYS A 68 21.95 7.46 -11.25
N TYR A 69 21.33 6.63 -10.41
CA TYR A 69 20.08 5.92 -10.74
C TYR A 69 18.83 6.63 -10.26
N ARG A 70 18.93 7.69 -9.44
CA ARG A 70 17.76 8.33 -8.82
C ARG A 70 16.74 8.81 -9.85
N ASN A 71 17.21 9.42 -10.94
CA ASN A 71 16.32 9.90 -12.00
C ASN A 71 15.52 8.77 -12.68
N TRP A 72 16.07 7.57 -12.75
CA TRP A 72 15.36 6.41 -13.30
C TRP A 72 14.16 6.03 -12.43
N PHE A 73 14.29 6.10 -11.10
CA PHE A 73 13.19 5.84 -10.18
C PHE A 73 12.17 7.00 -10.16
N VAL A 74 12.62 8.26 -10.31
CA VAL A 74 11.70 9.41 -10.47
C VAL A 74 10.80 9.22 -11.68
N GLN A 75 11.34 8.76 -12.81
CA GLN A 75 10.57 8.47 -14.02
C GLN A 75 9.56 7.33 -13.83
N ALA A 76 9.80 6.43 -12.86
CA ALA A 76 8.88 5.36 -12.53
C ALA A 76 7.73 5.80 -11.60
N LEU A 77 7.86 6.93 -10.91
CA LEU A 77 6.88 7.44 -9.94
C LEU A 77 5.41 7.38 -10.43
N PRO A 78 5.07 7.79 -11.67
CA PRO A 78 3.67 7.78 -12.13
C PRO A 78 3.03 6.39 -12.25
N LEU A 79 3.83 5.33 -12.14
CA LEU A 79 3.36 3.94 -12.19
C LEU A 79 2.91 3.40 -10.83
N PHE A 80 3.11 4.17 -9.75
CA PHE A 80 2.88 3.75 -8.37
C PHE A 80 1.76 4.55 -7.73
N GLU A 81 1.04 3.92 -6.80
CA GLU A 81 0.07 4.58 -5.93
C GLU A 81 0.50 4.37 -4.47
N PHE A 82 0.79 5.45 -3.75
CA PHE A 82 1.08 5.40 -2.31
C PHE A 82 -0.24 5.44 -1.53
N SER A 83 -0.85 4.28 -1.35
CA SER A 83 -2.25 4.16 -0.92
C SER A 83 -2.45 4.27 0.59
N TYR A 84 -1.58 3.65 1.42
CA TYR A 84 -1.69 3.72 2.88
C TYR A 84 -0.35 3.98 3.57
N TYR A 85 -0.39 4.76 4.64
CA TYR A 85 0.78 5.15 5.41
C TYR A 85 0.45 5.37 6.88
N HIS A 86 1.36 4.98 7.77
CA HIS A 86 1.22 5.16 9.22
C HIS A 86 2.59 5.30 9.87
N ILE A 87 2.71 6.20 10.84
CA ILE A 87 3.88 6.32 11.71
C ILE A 87 3.43 5.91 13.11
N SER A 88 4.03 4.85 13.65
CA SER A 88 3.71 4.37 14.99
C SER A 88 4.47 5.12 16.08
N GLU A 89 4.12 4.88 17.35
CA GLU A 89 4.68 5.59 18.50
C GLU A 89 6.21 5.42 18.65
N ASP A 90 6.76 4.28 18.22
CA ASP A 90 8.20 4.00 18.23
C ASP A 90 8.93 4.56 17.00
N SER A 91 8.24 5.38 16.19
CA SER A 91 8.73 5.93 14.92
C SER A 91 8.92 4.93 13.79
N THR A 92 8.41 3.69 13.91
CA THR A 92 8.34 2.78 12.77
C THR A 92 7.34 3.31 11.75
N HIS A 93 7.79 3.39 10.50
CA HIS A 93 7.00 3.80 9.35
C HIS A 93 6.45 2.57 8.64
N TYR A 94 5.12 2.49 8.52
CA TYR A 94 4.43 1.45 7.77
C TYR A 94 3.93 2.01 6.44
N TYR A 95 4.14 1.27 5.36
CA TYR A 95 3.68 1.64 4.03
C TYR A 95 2.86 0.55 3.36
N TYR A 96 1.95 0.96 2.48
CA TYR A 96 1.36 0.11 1.45
C TYR A 96 1.31 0.88 0.13
N VAL A 97 1.91 0.27 -0.90
CA VAL A 97 2.06 0.86 -2.23
C VAL A 97 1.52 -0.12 -3.27
N ILE A 98 0.72 0.38 -4.22
CA ILE A 98 0.34 -0.37 -5.41
C ILE A 98 1.38 -0.09 -6.50
N ARG A 99 1.95 -1.16 -7.06
CA ARG A 99 3.00 -1.08 -8.09
C ARG A 99 2.70 -1.96 -9.30
N PRO A 100 3.35 -1.73 -10.45
CA PRO A 100 3.29 -2.65 -11.58
C PRO A 100 3.84 -4.03 -11.20
N ALA A 101 3.12 -5.08 -11.58
CA ALA A 101 3.63 -6.44 -11.55
C ALA A 101 4.42 -6.74 -12.84
N ARG A 102 5.36 -7.68 -12.77
CA ARG A 102 6.02 -8.21 -13.99
C ARG A 102 5.04 -9.13 -14.73
N SER A 103 4.08 -8.54 -15.43
CA SER A 103 3.06 -9.24 -16.21
C SER A 103 2.96 -8.66 -17.62
N PRO A 104 2.84 -9.48 -18.68
CA PRO A 104 2.60 -9.02 -20.05
C PRO A 104 1.32 -8.18 -20.20
N LYS A 105 0.36 -8.33 -19.27
CA LYS A 105 -0.96 -7.66 -19.32
C LYS A 105 -0.99 -6.29 -18.64
N GLY A 106 0.13 -5.79 -18.12
CA GLY A 106 0.17 -4.48 -17.44
C GLY A 106 -0.55 -4.45 -16.09
N ASN A 107 -0.60 -5.58 -15.40
CA ASN A 107 -1.31 -5.69 -14.13
C ASN A 107 -0.53 -5.07 -12.95
N THR A 108 -1.22 -4.79 -11.85
CA THR A 108 -0.63 -4.26 -10.61
C THR A 108 -0.71 -5.26 -9.46
N ARG A 109 0.04 -4.99 -8.39
CA ARG A 109 -0.05 -5.68 -7.10
C ARG A 109 0.18 -4.68 -5.97
N GLY A 110 -0.31 -5.01 -4.79
CA GLY A 110 0.00 -4.31 -3.56
C GLY A 110 1.29 -4.86 -2.93
N VAL A 111 2.07 -3.97 -2.36
CA VAL A 111 3.22 -4.33 -1.51
C VAL A 111 3.14 -3.55 -0.21
N GLY A 112 3.33 -4.22 0.91
CA GLY A 112 3.32 -3.60 2.23
C GLY A 112 4.54 -3.98 3.04
N GLY A 113 4.95 -3.09 3.91
CA GLY A 113 6.17 -3.25 4.69
C GLY A 113 6.38 -2.14 5.68
N LYS A 114 7.58 -2.10 6.23
CA LYS A 114 8.00 -1.12 7.24
C LYS A 114 9.44 -0.70 7.09
N TYR A 115 9.79 0.43 7.68
CA TYR A 115 11.15 0.95 7.77
C TYR A 115 11.27 1.99 8.88
N ASN A 116 12.50 2.39 9.16
CA ASN A 116 12.85 3.52 10.03
C ASN A 116 13.48 4.66 9.22
N LEU A 117 13.46 5.87 9.75
CA LEU A 117 14.22 6.99 9.21
C LEU A 117 15.40 7.32 10.11
N ASP A 118 16.58 7.49 9.52
CA ASP A 118 17.74 8.01 10.24
C ASP A 118 17.59 9.52 10.52
N LYS A 119 18.56 10.10 11.24
CA LYS A 119 18.58 11.54 11.55
C LYS A 119 18.64 12.46 10.32
N ASN A 120 18.98 11.93 9.15
CA ASN A 120 19.05 12.65 7.88
C ASN A 120 17.80 12.41 7.01
N GLY A 121 16.81 11.66 7.52
CA GLY A 121 15.61 11.28 6.78
C GLY A 121 15.83 10.16 5.76
N GLN A 122 16.91 9.38 5.88
CA GLN A 122 17.18 8.24 5.00
C GLN A 122 16.50 6.98 5.54
N ILE A 123 15.94 6.19 4.63
CA ILE A 123 15.34 4.88 4.95
C ILE A 123 16.42 3.94 5.50
N THR A 124 16.12 3.34 6.65
CA THR A 124 16.91 2.32 7.36
C THR A 124 15.99 1.19 7.81
N ASP A 125 16.57 0.02 8.16
CA ASP A 125 15.82 -1.16 8.62
C ASP A 125 14.63 -1.55 7.72
N PHE A 126 14.79 -1.38 6.41
CA PHE A 126 13.73 -1.61 5.45
C PHE A 126 13.33 -3.09 5.38
N GLU A 127 12.02 -3.34 5.29
CA GLU A 127 11.47 -4.68 5.15
C GLU A 127 10.19 -4.64 4.30
N GLU A 128 10.19 -5.34 3.17
CA GLU A 128 8.97 -5.65 2.42
C GLU A 128 8.34 -6.89 3.04
N ILE A 129 7.23 -6.73 3.76
CA ILE A 129 6.61 -7.79 4.56
C ILE A 129 5.70 -8.67 3.70
N PHE A 130 4.97 -8.09 2.73
CA PHE A 130 4.08 -8.87 1.88
C PHE A 130 3.91 -8.30 0.48
N ASN A 131 3.59 -9.19 -0.46
CA ASN A 131 3.05 -8.90 -1.79
C ASN A 131 1.68 -9.55 -1.91
N THR A 132 0.71 -8.80 -2.40
CA THR A 132 -0.58 -9.37 -2.79
C THR A 132 -0.45 -10.13 -4.10
N PRO A 133 -1.41 -11.02 -4.42
CA PRO A 133 -1.65 -11.45 -5.79
C PRO A 133 -1.89 -10.26 -6.72
N ILE A 134 -1.75 -10.53 -8.00
CA ILE A 134 -2.08 -9.57 -9.05
C ILE A 134 -3.60 -9.42 -9.15
N LEU A 135 -4.12 -8.23 -8.86
CA LEU A 135 -5.56 -7.96 -8.76
C LEU A 135 -5.92 -6.57 -9.33
N PRO A 136 -7.21 -6.31 -9.63
CA PRO A 136 -7.69 -4.96 -9.93
C PRO A 136 -7.42 -3.98 -8.78
N VAL A 137 -7.12 -2.72 -9.10
CA VAL A 137 -6.75 -1.66 -8.13
C VAL A 137 -7.76 -1.54 -6.98
N GLU A 138 -9.06 -1.59 -7.26
CA GLU A 138 -10.09 -1.49 -6.20
C GLU A 138 -10.02 -2.66 -5.21
N GLN A 139 -9.73 -3.88 -5.68
CA GLN A 139 -9.52 -5.02 -4.79
C GLN A 139 -8.21 -4.89 -4.00
N LEU A 140 -7.16 -4.38 -4.64
CA LEU A 140 -5.88 -4.08 -3.97
C LEU A 140 -6.05 -3.04 -2.87
N LYS A 141 -6.90 -2.03 -3.04
CA LYS A 141 -7.21 -1.05 -1.99
C LYS A 141 -7.92 -1.73 -0.82
N GLY A 142 -9.02 -2.44 -1.09
CA GLY A 142 -9.79 -3.12 -0.03
C GLY A 142 -8.97 -4.16 0.75
N ARG A 143 -8.35 -5.11 0.04
CA ARG A 143 -7.53 -6.18 0.64
C ARG A 143 -6.25 -5.63 1.27
N GLY A 144 -5.63 -4.65 0.61
CA GLY A 144 -4.45 -3.97 1.10
C GLY A 144 -4.68 -3.23 2.41
N LYS A 145 -5.82 -2.52 2.54
CA LYS A 145 -6.18 -1.84 3.79
C LYS A 145 -6.30 -2.81 4.95
N HIS A 146 -6.95 -3.94 4.73
CA HIS A 146 -7.07 -5.01 5.73
C HIS A 146 -5.69 -5.53 6.15
N LEU A 147 -4.83 -5.92 5.19
CA LEU A 147 -3.48 -6.40 5.49
C LEU A 147 -2.61 -5.33 6.18
N PHE A 148 -2.76 -4.06 5.79
CA PHE A 148 -2.04 -2.94 6.38
C PHE A 148 -2.43 -2.73 7.85
N GLU A 149 -3.71 -2.80 8.17
CA GLU A 149 -4.22 -2.73 9.56
C GLU A 149 -3.73 -3.90 10.41
N GLU A 150 -3.72 -5.12 9.86
CA GLU A 150 -3.17 -6.31 10.54
C GLU A 150 -1.66 -6.19 10.77
N MET A 151 -0.92 -5.69 9.78
CA MET A 151 0.52 -5.45 9.87
C MET A 151 0.86 -4.46 10.98
N ILE A 152 0.11 -3.36 11.10
CA ILE A 152 0.30 -2.38 12.18
C ILE A 152 -0.02 -3.00 13.55
N ARG A 153 -1.15 -3.72 13.64
CA ARG A 153 -1.63 -4.26 14.92
C ARG A 153 -0.72 -5.36 15.48
N ASN A 154 -0.24 -6.24 14.62
CA ASN A 154 0.47 -7.46 15.03
C ASN A 154 1.98 -7.40 14.72
N ASN A 155 2.44 -6.33 14.06
CA ASN A 155 3.78 -6.22 13.50
C ASN A 155 4.14 -7.37 12.52
N ASN A 156 3.13 -8.04 11.96
CA ASN A 156 3.25 -9.14 11.00
C ASN A 156 1.89 -9.41 10.32
N VAL A 157 1.92 -10.20 9.23
CA VAL A 157 0.71 -10.70 8.53
C VAL A 157 0.82 -12.19 8.20
N GLU A 158 1.61 -12.94 8.98
CA GLU A 158 1.96 -14.34 8.67
C GLU A 158 0.74 -15.26 8.60
N ILE A 159 -0.33 -14.95 9.34
CA ILE A 159 -1.58 -15.72 9.29
C ILE A 159 -2.25 -15.71 7.91
N TYR A 160 -1.87 -14.77 7.03
CA TYR A 160 -2.34 -14.68 5.66
C TYR A 160 -1.33 -15.26 4.65
N ALA A 161 -0.13 -15.65 5.08
CA ALA A 161 0.89 -16.21 4.18
C ALA A 161 0.37 -17.48 3.50
N GLY A 162 0.59 -17.58 2.18
CA GLY A 162 0.06 -18.68 1.37
C GLY A 162 -1.46 -18.66 1.14
N ASN A 163 -2.19 -17.69 1.68
CA ASN A 163 -3.60 -17.49 1.32
C ASN A 163 -3.68 -16.73 -0.02
N PRO A 164 -4.10 -17.38 -1.12
CA PRO A 164 -4.08 -16.80 -2.46
C PRO A 164 -5.08 -15.65 -2.65
N ASP A 165 -5.97 -15.40 -1.68
CA ASP A 165 -6.79 -14.20 -1.68
C ASP A 165 -6.06 -12.96 -1.13
N TYR A 166 -5.04 -13.12 -0.29
CA TYR A 166 -4.43 -11.99 0.41
C TYR A 166 -2.95 -11.81 0.09
N ILE A 167 -2.15 -12.87 0.22
CA ILE A 167 -0.70 -12.80 0.10
C ILE A 167 -0.21 -13.83 -0.91
N GLU A 168 0.49 -13.34 -1.93
CA GLU A 168 1.25 -14.19 -2.85
C GLU A 168 2.64 -14.48 -2.27
N TRP A 169 3.31 -13.47 -1.70
CA TRP A 169 4.63 -13.62 -1.06
C TRP A 169 4.71 -12.90 0.28
N PRO A 170 5.37 -13.47 1.31
CA PRO A 170 6.21 -14.68 1.27
C PRO A 170 5.43 -16.00 1.07
N ASP A 171 6.13 -17.01 0.57
CA ASP A 171 5.71 -18.42 0.58
C ASP A 171 6.85 -19.31 1.16
N ASP A 172 6.71 -20.64 1.11
CA ASP A 172 7.73 -21.59 1.63
C ASP A 172 9.08 -21.53 0.90
N ARG A 173 9.14 -20.90 -0.27
CA ARG A 173 10.34 -20.86 -1.11
C ARG A 173 10.83 -19.44 -1.32
N LEU A 174 10.00 -18.41 -1.18
CA LEU A 174 10.37 -17.02 -1.43
C LEU A 174 10.25 -16.22 -0.14
N LYS A 175 11.41 -15.76 0.35
CA LYS A 175 11.54 -14.94 1.56
C LYS A 175 12.17 -13.59 1.23
N TYR A 176 11.93 -12.60 2.07
CA TYR A 176 12.57 -11.29 1.92
C TYR A 176 13.97 -11.31 2.55
N ASP A 177 15.00 -11.05 1.76
CA ASP A 177 16.38 -10.89 2.22
C ASP A 177 16.58 -9.42 2.63
N LYS A 178 16.69 -9.15 3.94
CA LYS A 178 16.86 -7.80 4.50
C LYS A 178 18.26 -7.22 4.27
N GLU A 179 19.28 -8.06 4.07
CA GLU A 179 20.64 -7.58 3.78
C GLU A 179 20.69 -7.03 2.35
N LYS A 180 20.03 -7.73 1.42
CA LYS A 180 20.03 -7.36 0.00
C LYS A 180 18.80 -6.55 -0.41
N ASN A 181 17.84 -6.42 0.50
CA ASN A 181 16.59 -5.72 0.32
C ASN A 181 15.77 -6.25 -0.88
N GLU A 182 15.67 -7.56 -1.04
CA GLU A 182 14.95 -8.18 -2.16
C GLU A 182 14.36 -9.54 -1.82
N TRP A 183 13.29 -9.91 -2.52
CA TRP A 183 12.75 -11.27 -2.46
C TRP A 183 13.70 -12.27 -3.11
N ARG A 184 14.08 -13.31 -2.37
CA ARG A 184 14.97 -14.38 -2.83
C ARG A 184 14.35 -15.74 -2.62
N TYR A 185 14.58 -16.60 -3.59
CA TYR A 185 14.21 -18.00 -3.45
C TYR A 185 15.21 -18.70 -2.54
N ASP A 186 14.72 -19.46 -1.57
CA ASP A 186 15.50 -20.41 -0.81
C ASP A 186 16.08 -21.41 -1.81
N VAL A 187 17.41 -21.36 -1.99
CA VAL A 187 18.11 -22.32 -2.83
C VAL A 187 18.24 -23.61 -2.04
N VAL A 188 17.18 -24.42 -2.03
CA VAL A 188 17.29 -25.80 -1.56
C VAL A 188 18.15 -26.56 -2.58
N GLY A 189 19.44 -26.71 -2.27
CA GLY A 189 20.35 -27.65 -2.95
C GLY A 189 21.02 -27.13 -4.22
N GLN A 190 22.03 -26.26 -4.09
CA GLN A 190 23.24 -26.43 -4.89
C GLN A 190 24.27 -27.13 -4.00
N THR A 191 24.27 -28.47 -4.02
CA THR A 191 25.53 -29.18 -3.80
C THR A 191 26.50 -28.65 -4.84
N GLU A 192 27.61 -28.08 -4.37
CA GLU A 192 28.83 -27.95 -5.15
C GLU A 192 29.06 -29.26 -5.88
N VAL A 193 28.85 -29.26 -7.19
CA VAL A 193 29.48 -30.24 -8.04
C VAL A 193 30.70 -29.51 -8.57
N ASP A 194 31.80 -29.66 -7.83
CA ASP A 194 33.13 -29.45 -8.35
C ASP A 194 33.28 -30.27 -9.63
N LEU A 195 33.50 -29.59 -10.76
CA LEU A 195 34.09 -30.14 -11.99
C LEU A 195 35.20 -29.19 -12.46
#